data_AF-A0A086ZY71-F1
#
_entry.id   AF-A0A086ZY71-F1
#
_cell.length_a   1.000
_cell.length_b   1.000
_cell.length_c   1.000
_cell.angle_alpha   90.00
_cell.angle_beta   90.00
_cell.angle_gamma   90.00
#
_symmetry.space_group_name_H-M   'P 1'
#
loop_
_entity.id
_entity.type
_entity.pdbx_description
1 polymer ?
#
loop_
_entity_poly.entity_id
_entity_poly.type
_entity_poly.pdbx_seq_one_letter_code
_entity_poly.pdbx_strand_id
1 'polypeptide(L)'
;MAANPKLTERMREASKRAAKRDIEAARLAALGDGTTSDAEKTGKSAGNGRTKGHNNATMSRYAHREKFVKDMKKNYTIVAPQMSPIHLSLVESVIRSGGYKFDVLKHASRADVETGLKYVNNDACYPAIMVIGQLIDAILEGKYDPDHVALAITQTGGMCRATNYFGLIRKALIDAGYPQIPIIAISTQGLEDNPGFKATVPMLHRAVKALILGDLLMKCLYRVRPYEVEKGSANRLYEQWDTIVRETIEHHGYSKTGAKTPWLKKGWLPYPTLAKEIVKSFDALPLKDIPRKVRVGVVGEILVKYQPDANNHVVDVIESQDCEAVVPGIMEFMTTKPYITDWNEHNLGMGGNQFAYA
;
A
#
# COMPACT_ATOMS: atom_id res chain seq x y z
N MET A 1 -21.62 12.39 -23.27
CA MET A 1 -21.47 11.27 -22.33
C MET A 1 -22.82 11.02 -21.69
N ALA A 2 -23.48 9.89 -21.98
CA ALA A 2 -24.68 9.51 -21.25
C ALA A 2 -24.31 9.29 -19.77
N ALA A 3 -25.08 9.86 -18.85
CA ALA A 3 -24.80 9.77 -17.42
C ALA A 3 -24.79 8.29 -17.00
N ASN A 4 -23.68 7.83 -16.42
CA ASN A 4 -23.62 6.50 -15.83
C ASN A 4 -24.71 6.42 -14.73
N PRO A 5 -25.68 5.48 -14.82
CA PRO A 5 -26.83 5.44 -13.93
C PRO A 5 -26.48 5.18 -12.45
N LYS A 6 -25.21 4.84 -12.15
CA LYS A 6 -24.70 4.59 -10.78
C LYS A 6 -24.12 5.81 -10.04
N LEU A 7 -24.12 7.00 -10.64
CA LEU A 7 -23.49 8.18 -10.02
C LEU A 7 -24.39 8.79 -8.91
N THR A 8 -23.90 8.88 -7.67
CA THR A 8 -24.55 9.62 -6.58
C THR A 8 -24.63 11.12 -6.90
N GLU A 9 -25.48 11.87 -6.20
CA GLU A 9 -25.58 13.33 -6.36
C GLU A 9 -24.22 14.01 -6.11
N ARG A 10 -23.52 13.64 -5.04
CA ARG A 10 -22.17 14.13 -4.73
C ARG A 10 -21.16 13.81 -5.82
N MET A 11 -21.20 12.61 -6.42
CA MET A 11 -20.34 12.27 -7.56
C MET A 11 -20.58 13.18 -8.76
N ARG A 12 -21.85 13.48 -9.08
CA ARG A 12 -22.20 14.40 -10.17
C ARG A 12 -21.76 15.82 -9.87
N GLU A 13 -21.94 16.29 -8.64
CA GLU A 13 -21.47 17.61 -8.22
C GLU A 13 -19.95 17.71 -8.23
N ALA A 14 -19.24 16.71 -7.72
CA ALA A 14 -17.79 16.67 -7.71
C ALA A 14 -17.24 16.65 -9.14
N SER A 15 -17.86 15.87 -10.04
CA SER A 15 -17.54 15.87 -11.46
C SER A 15 -17.80 17.23 -12.12
N LYS A 16 -18.92 17.89 -11.80
CA LYS A 16 -19.21 19.26 -12.27
C LYS A 16 -18.18 20.27 -11.75
N ARG A 17 -17.79 20.18 -10.47
CA ARG A 17 -16.75 21.05 -9.88
C ARG A 17 -15.39 20.82 -10.53
N ALA A 18 -15.00 19.56 -10.75
CA ALA A 18 -13.77 19.21 -11.47
C ALA A 18 -13.79 19.77 -12.90
N ALA A 19 -14.87 19.55 -13.65
CA ALA A 19 -15.00 20.08 -15.01
C ALA A 19 -14.97 21.61 -15.08
N LYS A 20 -15.58 22.32 -14.12
CA LYS A 20 -15.48 23.79 -14.04
C LYS A 20 -14.04 24.27 -13.84
N ARG A 21 -13.29 23.59 -12.97
CA ARG A 21 -11.87 23.88 -12.75
C ARG A 21 -11.01 23.60 -13.97
N ASP A 22 -11.31 22.52 -14.70
CA ASP A 22 -10.62 22.18 -15.95
C ASP A 22 -10.80 23.29 -16.99
N ILE A 23 -12.02 23.81 -17.13
CA ILE A 23 -12.33 24.95 -18.02
C ILE A 23 -11.60 26.21 -17.59
N GLU A 24 -11.56 26.50 -16.28
CA GLU A 24 -10.84 27.65 -15.73
C GLU A 24 -9.33 27.54 -15.95
N ALA A 25 -8.74 26.38 -15.70
CA ALA A 25 -7.32 26.13 -15.92
C ALA A 25 -6.94 26.17 -17.40
N ALA A 26 -7.80 25.66 -18.30
CA ALA A 26 -7.61 25.78 -19.74
C ALA A 26 -7.69 27.26 -20.20
N ARG A 27 -8.60 28.05 -19.63
CA ARG A 27 -8.69 29.48 -19.89
C ARG A 27 -7.44 30.23 -19.42
N LEU A 28 -6.92 29.90 -18.23
CA LEU A 28 -5.68 30.46 -17.71
C LEU A 28 -4.47 30.07 -18.56
N ALA A 29 -4.36 28.81 -18.99
CA ALA A 29 -3.29 28.36 -19.87
C ALA A 29 -3.34 29.01 -21.27
N ALA A 30 -4.55 29.32 -21.77
CA ALA A 30 -4.74 30.03 -23.05
C ALA A 30 -4.38 31.52 -22.97
N LEU A 31 -4.30 32.10 -21.76
CA LEU A 31 -3.90 33.49 -21.56
C LEU A 31 -2.36 33.69 -21.53
N GLY A 32 -1.58 32.59 -21.59
CA GLY A 32 -0.11 32.61 -21.55
C GLY A 32 0.44 32.93 -20.16
N ASP A 33 1.60 32.38 -19.80
CA ASP A 33 2.42 33.02 -18.78
C ASP A 33 2.96 34.31 -19.39
N GLY A 34 2.88 35.44 -18.69
CA GLY A 34 3.27 36.75 -19.19
C GLY A 34 4.78 36.92 -19.43
N THR A 35 5.47 35.89 -19.94
CA THR A 35 6.91 35.83 -20.16
C THR A 35 7.23 35.21 -21.52
N THR A 36 6.74 35.82 -22.59
CA THR A 36 7.44 35.79 -23.88
C THR A 36 7.34 37.16 -24.53
N SER A 37 8.49 37.81 -24.64
CA SER A 37 8.73 38.97 -25.49
C SER A 37 8.40 38.61 -26.95
N ASP A 38 7.20 38.94 -27.40
CA ASP A 38 6.87 39.11 -28.83
C ASP A 38 5.61 39.99 -28.93
N ALA A 39 5.67 41.14 -28.27
CA ALA A 39 4.81 42.26 -28.60
C ALA A 39 5.39 42.97 -29.82
N GLU A 40 5.24 42.40 -31.02
CA GLU A 40 5.14 43.19 -32.24
C GLU A 40 4.72 42.34 -33.45
N LYS A 41 3.68 42.85 -34.13
CA LYS A 41 3.05 42.38 -35.38
C LYS A 41 1.98 41.31 -35.21
N THR A 42 0.73 41.78 -35.27
CA THR A 42 -0.24 41.30 -36.28
C THR A 42 -1.48 42.19 -36.28
N GLY A 43 -1.48 43.18 -37.19
CA GLY A 43 -2.71 43.73 -37.71
C GLY A 43 -3.34 42.75 -38.72
N LYS A 44 -4.66 42.62 -38.64
CA LYS A 44 -5.59 42.14 -39.69
C LYS A 44 -5.19 40.89 -40.47
N SER A 45 -5.81 39.75 -40.14
CA SER A 45 -6.53 38.97 -41.15
C SER A 45 -7.60 38.08 -40.51
N ALA A 46 -8.85 38.25 -40.93
CA ALA A 46 -9.90 37.26 -40.74
C ALA A 46 -9.64 36.14 -41.76
N GLY A 47 -9.34 34.95 -41.28
CA GLY A 47 -9.01 33.80 -42.12
C GLY A 47 -9.30 32.50 -41.38
N ASN A 48 -10.23 31.73 -41.94
CA ASN A 48 -10.73 30.46 -41.46
C ASN A 48 -9.58 29.43 -41.37
N GLY A 49 -8.99 29.26 -40.18
CA GLY A 49 -7.84 28.39 -39.95
C GLY A 49 -8.17 27.28 -38.96
N ARG A 50 -8.22 26.03 -39.45
CA ARG A 50 -8.27 24.81 -38.64
C ARG A 50 -7.28 24.92 -37.46
N THR A 51 -7.79 25.05 -36.25
CA THR A 51 -7.00 24.95 -35.03
C THR A 51 -6.40 23.55 -34.98
N LYS A 52 -5.09 23.46 -35.27
CA LYS A 52 -4.30 22.28 -34.92
C LYS A 52 -4.49 22.06 -33.42
N GLY A 53 -5.17 20.98 -33.06
CA GLY A 53 -5.31 20.53 -31.69
C GLY A 53 -3.97 20.06 -31.14
N HIS A 54 -3.06 21.01 -30.89
CA HIS A 54 -2.07 20.79 -29.85
C HIS A 54 -2.87 20.76 -28.55
N ASN A 55 -3.14 19.55 -28.06
CA ASN A 55 -3.57 19.36 -26.68
C ASN A 55 -2.49 20.03 -25.82
N ASN A 56 -2.72 21.26 -25.37
CA ASN A 56 -2.06 21.79 -24.19
C ASN A 56 -2.52 20.91 -23.04
N ALA A 57 -1.85 19.76 -22.88
CA ALA A 57 -2.06 18.84 -21.79
C ALA A 57 -1.46 19.49 -20.52
N THR A 58 -2.05 20.60 -20.09
CA THR A 58 -1.84 21.09 -18.75
C THR A 58 -2.44 20.02 -17.83
N MET A 59 -1.59 19.34 -17.06
CA MET A 59 -1.99 18.36 -16.03
C MET A 59 -2.79 18.99 -14.87
N SER A 60 -3.26 20.23 -15.04
CA SER A 60 -4.04 21.03 -14.09
C SER A 60 -5.32 20.32 -13.65
N ARG A 61 -5.93 19.51 -14.54
CA ARG A 61 -7.06 18.64 -14.21
C ARG A 61 -6.80 17.72 -13.02
N TYR A 62 -5.56 17.28 -12.84
CA TYR A 62 -5.15 16.37 -11.77
C TYR A 62 -4.52 17.08 -10.56
N ALA A 63 -4.39 18.40 -10.62
CA ALA A 63 -3.69 19.18 -9.58
C ALA A 63 -4.50 19.32 -8.29
N HIS A 64 -5.84 19.27 -8.37
CA HIS A 64 -6.68 19.40 -7.18
C HIS A 64 -6.66 18.11 -6.34
N ARG A 65 -6.35 18.27 -5.06
CA ARG A 65 -6.25 17.18 -4.08
C ARG A 65 -7.38 17.28 -3.07
N GLU A 66 -8.12 16.19 -2.90
CA GLU A 66 -9.05 16.03 -1.79
C GLU A 66 -8.28 15.49 -0.59
N LYS A 67 -8.29 16.25 0.51
CA LYS A 67 -7.58 15.88 1.73
C LYS A 67 -8.46 15.03 2.62
N PHE A 68 -7.85 14.03 3.28
CA PHE A 68 -8.51 13.33 4.37
C PHE A 68 -8.55 14.23 5.62
N VAL A 69 -9.73 14.75 5.99
CA VAL A 69 -9.90 15.70 7.11
C VAL A 69 -10.35 15.00 8.39
N LYS A 70 -10.26 15.70 9.53
CA LYS A 70 -10.52 15.13 10.88
C LYS A 70 -11.89 14.47 11.02
N ASP A 71 -12.93 15.07 10.46
CA ASP A 71 -14.31 14.55 10.57
C ASP A 71 -14.49 13.22 9.82
N MET A 72 -13.68 12.99 8.78
CA MET A 72 -13.71 11.75 8.02
C MET A 72 -13.26 10.55 8.86
N LYS A 73 -12.44 10.74 9.91
CA LYS A 73 -11.91 9.66 10.76
C LYS A 73 -13.00 8.70 11.28
N LYS A 74 -14.19 9.22 11.62
CA LYS A 74 -15.28 8.42 12.21
C LYS A 74 -16.12 7.70 11.15
N ASN A 75 -16.31 8.34 10.00
CA ASN A 75 -17.35 7.96 9.04
C ASN A 75 -16.77 7.33 7.77
N TYR A 76 -15.47 7.48 7.50
CA TYR A 76 -14.84 6.94 6.30
C TYR A 76 -14.18 5.61 6.59
N THR A 77 -14.21 4.73 5.60
CA THR A 77 -13.36 3.54 5.55
C THR A 77 -12.12 3.84 4.73
N ILE A 78 -10.95 3.61 5.30
CA ILE A 78 -9.67 3.75 4.61
C ILE A 78 -9.32 2.40 3.98
N VAL A 79 -9.09 2.37 2.68
CA VAL A 79 -8.83 1.14 1.93
C VAL A 79 -7.41 1.16 1.40
N ALA A 80 -6.63 0.13 1.71
CA ALA A 80 -5.27 -0.04 1.23
C ALA A 80 -5.15 -1.28 0.32
N PRO A 81 -4.21 -1.27 -0.64
CA PRO A 81 -3.96 -2.42 -1.49
C PRO A 81 -3.27 -3.54 -0.71
N GLN A 82 -3.36 -4.77 -1.21
CA GLN A 82 -2.53 -5.87 -0.73
C GLN A 82 -1.07 -5.61 -1.12
N MET A 83 -0.14 -5.99 -0.23
CA MET A 83 1.29 -5.99 -0.53
C MET A 83 1.98 -7.23 0.03
N SER A 84 1.58 -7.67 1.22
CA SER A 84 2.08 -8.88 1.85
C SER A 84 0.99 -9.38 2.81
N PRO A 85 0.30 -10.49 2.49
CA PRO A 85 -0.78 -11.01 3.32
C PRO A 85 -0.38 -11.19 4.80
N ILE A 86 0.83 -11.69 5.06
CA ILE A 86 1.35 -11.93 6.42
C ILE A 86 1.57 -10.63 7.19
N HIS A 87 2.07 -9.57 6.55
CA HIS A 87 2.44 -8.34 7.24
C HIS A 87 1.28 -7.36 7.31
N LEU A 88 0.54 -7.21 6.21
CA LEU A 88 -0.53 -6.21 6.14
C LEU A 88 -1.74 -6.59 6.99
N SER A 89 -1.98 -7.86 7.29
CA SER A 89 -2.97 -8.26 8.30
C SER A 89 -2.64 -7.63 9.67
N LEU A 90 -1.36 -7.63 10.05
CA LEU A 90 -0.90 -7.07 11.32
C LEU A 90 -0.89 -5.53 11.28
N VAL A 91 -0.48 -4.93 10.16
CA VAL A 91 -0.52 -3.47 9.97
C VAL A 91 -1.96 -2.94 9.99
N GLU A 92 -2.91 -3.67 9.40
CA GLU A 92 -4.34 -3.37 9.48
C GLU A 92 -4.79 -3.27 10.95
N SER A 93 -4.44 -4.25 11.77
CA SER A 93 -4.70 -4.24 13.21
C SER A 93 -4.03 -3.08 13.95
N VAL A 94 -2.80 -2.69 13.56
CA VAL A 94 -2.13 -1.50 14.13
C VAL A 94 -2.94 -0.24 13.83
N ILE A 95 -3.37 -0.04 12.57
CA ILE A 95 -4.12 1.16 12.18
C ILE A 95 -5.50 1.18 12.85
N ARG A 96 -6.17 0.03 12.94
CA ARG A 96 -7.44 -0.12 13.67
C ARG A 96 -7.29 0.20 15.16
N SER A 97 -6.18 -0.20 15.79
CA SER A 97 -5.87 0.19 17.18
C SER A 97 -5.71 1.71 17.36
N GLY A 98 -5.44 2.45 16.28
CA GLY A 98 -5.41 3.93 16.24
C GLY A 98 -6.80 4.59 16.11
N GLY A 99 -7.86 3.80 16.05
CA GLY A 99 -9.25 4.24 15.93
C GLY A 99 -9.66 4.64 14.52
N TYR A 100 -9.07 4.04 13.49
CA TYR A 100 -9.47 4.21 12.10
C TYR A 100 -10.20 2.95 11.60
N LYS A 101 -11.22 3.13 10.76
CA LYS A 101 -11.75 2.02 9.95
C LYS A 101 -10.79 1.81 8.78
N PHE A 102 -10.09 0.69 8.79
CA PHE A 102 -9.04 0.41 7.81
C PHE A 102 -9.19 -1.01 7.29
N ASP A 103 -9.21 -1.17 5.98
CA ASP A 103 -9.37 -2.44 5.29
C ASP A 103 -8.23 -2.62 4.28
N VAL A 104 -7.54 -3.76 4.33
CA VAL A 104 -6.61 -4.17 3.28
C VAL A 104 -7.36 -5.09 2.31
N LEU A 105 -7.29 -4.76 1.03
CA LEU A 105 -7.83 -5.62 -0.03
C LEU A 105 -7.10 -6.97 0.03
N LYS A 106 -7.85 -8.08 0.10
CA LYS A 106 -7.24 -9.39 0.42
C LYS A 106 -6.62 -10.08 -0.78
N HIS A 107 -7.27 -9.95 -1.94
CA HIS A 107 -6.90 -10.63 -3.17
C HIS A 107 -6.81 -9.63 -4.31
N ALA A 108 -5.88 -9.88 -5.22
CA ALA A 108 -5.85 -9.28 -6.54
C ALA A 108 -6.21 -10.35 -7.58
N SER A 109 -6.96 -9.91 -8.57
CA SER A 109 -7.51 -10.71 -9.64
C SER A 109 -7.01 -10.21 -10.98
N ARG A 110 -7.24 -11.00 -12.04
CA ARG A 110 -6.98 -10.53 -13.40
C ARG A 110 -7.81 -9.29 -13.75
N ALA A 111 -9.03 -9.16 -13.21
CA ALA A 111 -9.85 -7.98 -13.44
C ALA A 111 -9.18 -6.71 -12.88
N ASP A 112 -8.55 -6.81 -11.71
CA ASP A 112 -7.78 -5.71 -11.14
C ASP A 112 -6.62 -5.30 -12.07
N VAL A 113 -5.93 -6.26 -12.69
CA VAL A 113 -4.86 -5.98 -13.67
C VAL A 113 -5.41 -5.26 -14.90
N GLU A 114 -6.52 -5.73 -15.47
CA GLU A 114 -7.15 -5.08 -16.63
C GLU A 114 -7.63 -3.65 -16.29
N THR A 115 -8.21 -3.46 -15.10
CA THR A 115 -8.58 -2.14 -14.57
C THR A 115 -7.34 -1.25 -14.40
N GLY A 116 -6.23 -1.81 -13.90
CA GLY A 116 -4.94 -1.14 -13.83
C GLY A 116 -4.45 -0.66 -15.20
N LEU A 117 -4.43 -1.54 -16.20
CA LEU A 117 -4.03 -1.23 -17.58
C LEU A 117 -4.93 -0.18 -18.23
N LYS A 118 -6.20 -0.11 -17.84
CA LYS A 118 -7.15 0.89 -18.33
C LYS A 118 -6.88 2.30 -17.81
N TYR A 119 -6.51 2.45 -16.55
CA TYR A 119 -6.41 3.77 -15.90
C TYR A 119 -4.98 4.26 -15.63
N VAL A 120 -4.02 3.33 -15.57
CA VAL A 120 -2.58 3.60 -15.40
C VAL A 120 -1.92 3.58 -16.78
N ASN A 121 -0.87 4.40 -16.94
CA ASN A 121 -0.07 4.35 -18.16
C ASN A 121 0.63 2.99 -18.28
N ASN A 122 0.61 2.38 -19.47
CA ASN A 122 1.24 1.09 -19.77
C ASN A 122 2.77 1.05 -19.55
N ASP A 123 3.44 2.21 -19.50
CA ASP A 123 4.86 2.29 -19.14
C ASP A 123 5.11 2.22 -17.61
N ALA A 124 4.06 2.16 -16.79
CA ALA A 124 4.21 1.97 -15.35
C ALA A 124 4.69 0.55 -15.02
N CYS A 125 5.43 0.40 -13.93
CA CYS A 125 5.86 -0.93 -13.48
C CYS A 125 4.64 -1.78 -13.11
N TYR A 126 4.73 -3.10 -13.31
CA TYR A 126 3.64 -4.03 -13.00
C TYR A 126 3.05 -3.88 -11.58
N PRO A 127 3.87 -3.64 -10.53
CA PRO A 127 3.35 -3.30 -9.21
C PRO A 127 2.40 -2.10 -9.17
N ALA A 128 2.67 -1.05 -9.95
CA ALA A 128 1.81 0.13 -10.03
C ALA A 128 0.47 -0.22 -10.67
N ILE A 129 0.50 -0.95 -11.78
CA ILE A 129 -0.69 -1.41 -12.51
C ILE A 129 -1.58 -2.20 -11.55
N MET A 130 -1.00 -3.16 -10.84
CA MET A 130 -1.75 -4.08 -10.01
C MET A 130 -2.28 -3.41 -8.73
N VAL A 131 -1.46 -2.62 -8.02
CA VAL A 131 -1.90 -1.87 -6.82
C VAL A 131 -3.00 -0.87 -7.14
N ILE A 132 -2.82 -0.06 -8.18
CA ILE A 132 -3.79 0.97 -8.55
C ILE A 132 -5.05 0.32 -9.11
N GLY A 133 -4.88 -0.72 -9.93
CA GLY A 133 -5.96 -1.56 -10.43
C GLY A 133 -6.85 -2.06 -9.29
N GLN A 134 -6.25 -2.69 -8.28
CA GLN A 134 -6.98 -3.22 -7.12
C GLN A 134 -7.81 -2.17 -6.39
N LEU A 135 -7.23 -0.98 -6.18
CA LEU A 135 -7.90 0.11 -5.49
C LEU A 135 -9.06 0.69 -6.31
N ILE A 136 -8.84 0.91 -7.62
CA ILE A 136 -9.85 1.51 -8.50
C ILE A 136 -10.98 0.52 -8.77
N ASP A 137 -10.65 -0.76 -8.98
CA ASP A 137 -11.64 -1.82 -9.23
C ASP A 137 -12.59 -1.98 -8.04
N ALA A 138 -12.07 -1.95 -6.81
CA ALA A 138 -12.90 -2.01 -5.60
C ALA A 138 -13.93 -0.87 -5.52
N ILE A 139 -13.61 0.32 -6.05
CA ILE A 139 -14.57 1.44 -6.15
C ILE A 139 -15.58 1.20 -7.27
N LEU A 140 -15.14 0.72 -8.44
CA LEU A 140 -15.99 0.48 -9.60
C LEU A 140 -17.00 -0.64 -9.39
N GLU A 141 -16.60 -1.69 -8.68
CA GLU A 141 -17.46 -2.81 -8.28
C GLU A 141 -18.48 -2.40 -7.20
N GLY A 142 -18.31 -1.23 -6.59
CA GLY A 142 -19.19 -0.74 -5.52
C GLY A 142 -18.99 -1.45 -4.19
N LYS A 143 -17.80 -2.02 -3.93
CA LYS A 143 -17.45 -2.61 -2.62
C LYS A 143 -17.45 -1.55 -1.51
N TYR A 144 -17.21 -0.30 -1.86
CA TYR A 144 -17.18 0.84 -0.94
C TYR A 144 -18.04 1.99 -1.45
N ASP A 145 -18.64 2.72 -0.52
CA ASP A 145 -19.34 3.97 -0.82
C ASP A 145 -18.34 5.08 -1.17
N PRO A 146 -18.35 5.61 -2.41
CA PRO A 146 -17.46 6.66 -2.85
C PRO A 146 -17.49 7.94 -2.01
N ASP A 147 -18.59 8.21 -1.31
CA ASP A 147 -18.75 9.42 -0.51
C ASP A 147 -18.27 9.24 0.95
N HIS A 148 -17.91 8.01 1.33
CA HIS A 148 -17.45 7.62 2.67
C HIS A 148 -16.25 6.66 2.62
N VAL A 149 -15.40 6.78 1.60
CA VAL A 149 -14.17 5.99 1.43
C VAL A 149 -12.98 6.89 1.20
N ALA A 150 -11.82 6.49 1.73
CA ALA A 150 -10.52 7.06 1.42
C ALA A 150 -9.60 5.94 0.93
N LEU A 151 -8.74 6.20 -0.04
CA LEU A 151 -7.72 5.24 -0.45
C LEU A 151 -6.42 5.53 0.30
N ALA A 152 -5.66 4.51 0.66
CA ALA A 152 -4.35 4.67 1.29
C ALA A 152 -3.27 3.96 0.48
N ILE A 153 -2.11 4.60 0.40
CA ILE A 153 -0.92 4.04 -0.24
C ILE A 153 0.32 4.40 0.56
N THR A 154 1.27 3.46 0.66
CA THR A 154 2.59 3.74 1.23
C THR A 154 3.46 4.47 0.21
N GLN A 155 4.17 5.51 0.65
CA GLN A 155 5.12 6.24 -0.17
C GLN A 155 6.50 6.16 0.47
N THR A 156 7.46 5.64 -0.28
CA THR A 156 8.85 5.50 0.16
C THR A 156 9.63 6.81 0.07
N GLY A 157 9.25 7.71 -0.84
CA GLY A 157 9.98 8.97 -1.08
C GLY A 157 11.40 8.72 -1.60
N GLY A 158 11.61 7.60 -2.29
CA GLY A 158 12.90 7.19 -2.86
C GLY A 158 12.87 7.16 -4.38
N MET A 159 13.94 6.59 -4.96
CA MET A 159 14.13 6.44 -6.41
C MET A 159 13.10 5.57 -7.12
N CYS A 160 12.30 4.79 -6.38
CA CYS A 160 11.26 3.93 -6.95
C CYS A 160 10.05 4.74 -7.45
N ARG A 161 9.40 4.27 -8.53
CA ARG A 161 8.13 4.84 -9.04
C ARG A 161 6.99 4.81 -8.01
N ALA A 162 7.10 4.02 -6.93
CA ALA A 162 6.19 4.03 -5.78
C ALA A 162 5.94 5.44 -5.22
N THR A 163 6.95 6.33 -5.26
CA THR A 163 6.81 7.74 -4.88
C THR A 163 5.68 8.44 -5.67
N ASN A 164 5.47 8.05 -6.93
CA ASN A 164 4.47 8.64 -7.82
C ASN A 164 3.10 7.96 -7.76
N TYR A 165 2.91 6.89 -6.98
CA TYR A 165 1.65 6.15 -6.95
C TYR A 165 0.48 7.03 -6.50
N PHE A 166 0.71 7.96 -5.56
CA PHE A 166 -0.31 8.94 -5.16
C PHE A 166 -0.87 9.70 -6.38
N GLY A 167 0.01 10.24 -7.24
CA GLY A 167 -0.41 10.96 -8.44
C GLY A 167 -1.10 10.08 -9.47
N LEU A 168 -0.63 8.84 -9.64
CA LEU A 168 -1.23 7.87 -10.55
C LEU A 168 -2.63 7.43 -10.07
N ILE A 169 -2.82 7.17 -8.77
CA ILE A 169 -4.13 6.89 -8.17
C ILE A 169 -5.05 8.09 -8.35
N ARG A 170 -4.54 9.32 -8.14
CA ARG A 170 -5.33 10.53 -8.30
C ARG A 170 -5.84 10.69 -9.72
N LYS A 171 -4.95 10.49 -10.71
CA LYS A 171 -5.30 10.47 -12.12
C LYS A 171 -6.36 9.41 -12.41
N ALA A 172 -6.12 8.17 -11.98
CA ALA A 172 -7.02 7.05 -12.22
C ALA A 172 -8.44 7.28 -11.65
N LEU A 173 -8.55 7.80 -10.43
CA LEU A 173 -9.84 8.14 -9.84
C LEU A 173 -10.56 9.26 -10.59
N ILE A 174 -9.85 10.29 -11.05
CA ILE A 174 -10.45 11.39 -11.84
C ILE A 174 -10.96 10.86 -13.19
N ASP A 175 -10.18 10.01 -13.85
CA ASP A 175 -10.55 9.39 -15.12
C ASP A 175 -11.74 8.41 -14.95
N ALA A 176 -11.82 7.72 -13.80
CA ALA A 176 -12.93 6.84 -13.45
C ALA A 176 -14.21 7.59 -12.99
N GLY A 177 -14.16 8.91 -12.80
CA GLY A 177 -15.31 9.73 -12.39
C GLY A 177 -15.51 9.87 -10.88
N TYR A 178 -14.46 9.63 -10.09
CA TYR A 178 -14.45 9.71 -8.62
C TYR A 178 -13.45 10.76 -8.08
N PRO A 179 -13.50 12.03 -8.55
CA PRO A 179 -12.54 13.05 -8.15
C PRO A 179 -12.59 13.38 -6.64
N GLN A 180 -13.71 13.11 -5.97
CA GLN A 180 -13.95 13.44 -4.57
C GLN A 180 -13.27 12.50 -3.56
N ILE A 181 -12.88 11.29 -3.96
CA ILE A 181 -12.30 10.31 -3.04
C ILE A 181 -10.91 10.80 -2.59
N PRO A 182 -10.66 11.01 -1.28
CA PRO A 182 -9.36 11.41 -0.77
C PRO A 182 -8.36 10.24 -0.83
N ILE A 183 -7.08 10.59 -0.97
CA ILE A 183 -5.97 9.63 -0.97
C ILE A 183 -5.02 9.97 0.18
N ILE A 184 -4.74 9.00 1.04
CA ILE A 184 -3.83 9.10 2.17
C ILE A 184 -2.50 8.49 1.75
N ALA A 185 -1.48 9.34 1.61
CA ALA A 185 -0.14 8.89 1.32
C ALA A 185 0.62 8.71 2.63
N ILE A 186 0.82 7.46 3.04
CA ILE A 186 1.52 7.10 4.28
C ILE A 186 3.02 7.14 4.00
N SER A 187 3.70 8.18 4.47
CA SER A 187 5.15 8.34 4.35
C SER A 187 5.78 8.78 5.67
N THR A 188 7.02 8.36 5.91
CA THR A 188 7.82 8.84 7.05
C THR A 188 8.42 10.23 6.83
N GLN A 189 8.38 10.72 5.57
CA GLN A 189 8.93 12.02 5.17
C GLN A 189 7.88 13.15 5.16
N GLY A 190 6.60 12.84 5.41
CA GLY A 190 5.55 13.86 5.44
C GLY A 190 5.25 14.47 4.07
N LEU A 191 5.40 13.70 2.99
CA LEU A 191 5.27 14.17 1.60
C LEU A 191 3.87 14.72 1.27
N GLU A 192 2.83 14.25 1.96
CA GLU A 192 1.44 14.63 1.72
C GLU A 192 0.69 14.94 3.02
N ASP A 193 0.02 16.09 3.07
CA ASP A 193 -0.72 16.56 4.23
C ASP A 193 -2.12 15.92 4.29
N ASN A 194 -2.35 15.12 5.34
CA ASN A 194 -3.61 14.41 5.60
C ASN A 194 -4.10 14.71 7.04
N PRO A 195 -4.78 15.85 7.28
CA PRO A 195 -5.11 16.32 8.63
C PRO A 195 -5.92 15.35 9.50
N GLY A 196 -6.67 14.44 8.87
CA GLY A 196 -7.47 13.41 9.52
C GLY A 196 -6.71 12.12 9.87
N PHE A 197 -5.53 11.89 9.28
CA PHE A 197 -4.71 10.72 9.55
C PHE A 197 -3.42 11.12 10.27
N LYS A 198 -3.29 10.69 11.53
CA LYS A 198 -2.13 10.96 12.37
C LYS A 198 -1.38 9.68 12.69
N ALA A 199 -0.16 9.57 12.18
CA ALA A 199 0.78 8.53 12.55
C ALA A 199 1.46 8.89 13.89
N THR A 200 0.80 8.58 15.00
CA THR A 200 1.34 8.87 16.34
C THR A 200 2.55 7.99 16.65
N VAL A 201 3.48 8.45 17.49
CA VAL A 201 4.66 7.67 17.92
C VAL A 201 4.27 6.29 18.47
N PRO A 202 3.23 6.13 19.32
CA PRO A 202 2.78 4.80 19.75
C PRO A 202 2.31 3.91 18.61
N MET A 203 1.63 4.47 17.59
CA MET A 203 1.17 3.72 16.42
C MET A 203 2.34 3.27 15.56
N LEU A 204 3.31 4.16 15.30
CA LEU A 204 4.54 3.85 14.59
C LEU A 204 5.36 2.75 15.29
N HIS A 205 5.52 2.86 16.62
CA HIS A 205 6.21 1.84 17.41
C HIS A 205 5.51 0.47 17.35
N ARG A 206 4.17 0.44 17.35
CA ARG A 206 3.40 -0.80 17.13
C ARG A 206 3.55 -1.33 15.70
N ALA A 207 3.58 -0.45 14.70
CA ALA A 207 3.80 -0.84 13.30
C ALA A 207 5.16 -1.52 13.11
N VAL A 208 6.24 -0.98 13.69
CA VAL A 208 7.57 -1.62 13.65
C VAL A 208 7.53 -3.01 14.28
N LYS A 209 6.89 -3.15 15.47
CA LYS A 209 6.72 -4.45 16.12
C LYS A 209 5.91 -5.43 15.27
N ALA A 210 4.84 -4.97 14.64
CA ALA A 210 4.01 -5.78 13.75
C ALA A 210 4.80 -6.28 12.54
N LEU A 211 5.62 -5.42 11.91
CA LEU A 211 6.47 -5.83 10.80
C LEU A 211 7.50 -6.88 11.21
N ILE A 212 8.15 -6.72 12.37
CA ILE A 212 9.09 -7.73 12.89
C ILE A 212 8.39 -9.06 13.19
N LEU A 213 7.18 -9.03 13.76
CA LEU A 213 6.38 -10.23 14.00
C LEU A 213 5.92 -10.89 12.70
N GLY A 214 5.59 -10.09 11.67
CA GLY A 214 5.30 -10.60 10.33
C GLY A 214 6.49 -11.34 9.73
N ASP A 215 7.69 -10.76 9.82
CA ASP A 215 8.93 -11.41 9.38
C ASP A 215 9.21 -12.69 10.16
N LEU A 216 8.98 -12.68 11.48
CA LEU A 216 9.12 -13.86 12.34
C LEU A 216 8.15 -14.98 11.90
N LEU A 217 6.87 -14.68 11.74
CA LEU A 217 5.85 -15.63 11.32
C LEU A 217 6.16 -16.21 9.93
N MET A 218 6.55 -15.36 8.98
CA MET A 218 6.93 -15.78 7.63
C MET A 218 8.15 -16.72 7.66
N LYS A 219 9.21 -16.36 8.41
CA LYS A 219 10.41 -17.18 8.55
C LYS A 219 10.11 -18.53 9.21
N CYS A 220 9.31 -18.54 10.28
CA CYS A 220 8.87 -19.77 10.92
C CYS A 220 8.06 -20.64 9.95
N LEU A 221 7.02 -20.08 9.32
CA LEU A 221 6.13 -20.79 8.41
C LEU A 221 6.90 -21.45 7.26
N TYR A 222 7.70 -20.68 6.51
CA TYR A 222 8.44 -21.22 5.37
C TYR A 222 9.55 -22.19 5.77
N ARG A 223 10.07 -22.09 7.00
CA ARG A 223 11.03 -23.06 7.53
C ARG A 223 10.38 -24.41 7.83
N VAL A 224 9.16 -24.45 8.37
CA VAL A 224 8.53 -25.71 8.82
C VAL A 224 7.65 -26.37 7.76
N ARG A 225 6.96 -25.58 6.93
CA ARG A 225 5.90 -26.05 6.02
C ARG A 225 6.40 -27.10 5.01
N PRO A 226 7.59 -26.99 4.39
CA PRO A 226 8.09 -28.02 3.49
C PRO A 226 8.34 -29.38 4.16
N TYR A 227 8.39 -29.42 5.49
CA TYR A 227 8.75 -30.58 6.29
C TYR A 227 7.60 -31.07 7.16
N GLU A 228 6.39 -30.49 7.09
CA GLU A 228 5.28 -30.88 7.95
C GLU A 228 4.89 -32.35 7.76
N VAL A 229 4.65 -33.07 8.86
CA VAL A 229 4.16 -34.46 8.82
C VAL A 229 2.73 -34.49 8.28
N GLU A 230 1.87 -33.64 8.84
CA GLU A 230 0.48 -33.49 8.42
C GLU A 230 0.34 -32.26 7.51
N LYS A 231 -0.12 -32.48 6.28
CA LYS A 231 -0.29 -31.40 5.29
C LYS A 231 -1.24 -30.31 5.82
N GLY A 232 -0.81 -29.06 5.72
CA GLY A 232 -1.53 -27.87 6.18
C GLY A 232 -1.39 -27.57 7.68
N SER A 233 -0.69 -28.38 8.46
CA SER A 233 -0.52 -28.12 9.90
C SER A 233 0.26 -26.84 10.18
N ALA A 234 1.28 -26.53 9.36
CA ALA A 234 2.03 -25.28 9.48
C ALA A 234 1.16 -24.04 9.17
N ASN A 235 0.31 -24.12 8.14
CA ASN A 235 -0.61 -23.03 7.78
C ASN A 235 -1.66 -22.79 8.88
N ARG A 236 -2.23 -23.86 9.45
CA ARG A 236 -3.19 -23.72 10.57
C ARG A 236 -2.55 -23.09 11.80
N LEU A 237 -1.31 -23.46 12.13
CA LEU A 237 -0.57 -22.83 13.23
C LEU A 237 -0.31 -21.35 12.94
N TYR A 238 0.08 -21.01 11.70
CA TYR A 238 0.24 -19.63 11.26
C TYR A 238 -1.07 -18.83 11.39
N GLU A 239 -2.20 -19.34 10.88
CA GLU A 239 -3.50 -18.66 10.95
C GLU A 239 -3.98 -18.40 12.39
N GLN A 240 -3.73 -19.37 13.27
CA GLN A 240 -4.00 -19.21 14.70
C GLN A 240 -3.13 -18.09 15.29
N TRP A 241 -1.84 -18.05 14.97
CA TRP A 241 -0.95 -16.98 15.42
C TRP A 241 -1.26 -15.63 14.80
N ASP A 242 -1.60 -15.54 13.52
CA ASP A 242 -2.03 -14.29 12.87
C ASP A 242 -3.19 -13.68 13.66
N THR A 243 -4.19 -14.50 14.01
CA THR A 243 -5.34 -14.06 14.83
C THR A 243 -4.89 -13.58 16.21
N ILE A 244 -4.05 -14.35 16.90
CA ILE A 244 -3.54 -13.99 18.23
C ILE A 244 -2.77 -12.68 18.18
N VAL A 245 -1.83 -12.53 17.23
CA VAL A 245 -1.00 -11.32 17.10
C VAL A 245 -1.89 -10.10 16.79
N ARG A 246 -2.84 -10.22 15.87
CA ARG A 246 -3.80 -9.14 15.56
C ARG A 246 -4.60 -8.70 16.79
N GLU A 247 -5.17 -9.66 17.53
CA GLU A 247 -5.86 -9.36 18.79
C GLU A 247 -4.95 -8.67 19.81
N THR A 248 -3.72 -9.16 20.00
CA THR A 248 -2.77 -8.52 20.95
C THR A 248 -2.41 -7.09 20.53
N ILE A 249 -2.33 -6.80 19.23
CA ILE A 249 -2.07 -5.45 18.73
C ILE A 249 -3.28 -4.55 19.01
N GLU A 250 -4.48 -5.00 18.66
CA GLU A 250 -5.74 -4.25 18.81
C GLU A 250 -6.14 -4.03 20.27
N HIS A 251 -5.86 -5.00 21.14
CA HIS A 251 -6.25 -4.98 22.55
C HIS A 251 -5.06 -4.83 23.50
N HIS A 252 -3.99 -4.18 23.02
CA HIS A 252 -2.85 -3.71 23.82
C HIS A 252 -2.16 -4.79 24.68
N GLY A 253 -1.98 -5.98 24.11
CA GLY A 253 -1.28 -7.11 24.73
C GLY A 253 -2.19 -8.27 25.11
N TYR A 254 -3.52 -8.10 25.02
CA TYR A 254 -4.47 -9.17 25.32
C TYR A 254 -4.97 -9.88 24.06
N SER A 255 -5.08 -11.21 24.09
CA SER A 255 -5.74 -12.02 23.07
C SER A 255 -6.72 -13.00 23.71
N LYS A 256 -7.99 -12.93 23.28
CA LYS A 256 -9.03 -13.87 23.69
C LYS A 256 -8.76 -15.25 23.10
N THR A 257 -8.29 -15.30 21.86
CA THR A 257 -7.91 -16.54 21.18
C THR A 257 -6.73 -17.19 21.88
N GLY A 258 -5.71 -16.44 22.28
CA GLY A 258 -4.57 -16.94 23.04
C GLY A 258 -4.97 -17.52 24.40
N ALA A 259 -5.90 -16.88 25.11
CA ALA A 259 -6.44 -17.38 26.38
C ALA A 259 -7.16 -18.72 26.23
N LYS A 260 -7.87 -18.93 25.11
CA LYS A 260 -8.66 -20.14 24.84
C LYS A 260 -7.87 -21.26 24.16
N THR A 261 -6.71 -20.95 23.60
CA THR A 261 -5.89 -21.92 22.86
C THR A 261 -5.32 -22.97 23.81
N PRO A 262 -5.66 -24.27 23.68
CA PRO A 262 -5.35 -25.28 24.70
C PRO A 262 -3.86 -25.47 25.01
N TRP A 263 -2.99 -25.30 24.00
CA TRP A 263 -1.54 -25.44 24.16
C TRP A 263 -0.84 -24.16 24.63
N LEU A 264 -1.51 -23.01 24.54
CA LEU A 264 -0.97 -21.70 24.93
C LEU A 264 -1.50 -21.24 26.30
N LYS A 265 -2.83 -21.24 26.49
CA LYS A 265 -3.56 -20.81 27.69
C LYS A 265 -3.08 -19.46 28.27
N LYS A 266 -2.73 -18.51 27.41
CA LYS A 266 -2.23 -17.18 27.80
C LYS A 266 -3.02 -16.08 27.11
N GLY A 267 -3.75 -15.30 27.89
CA GLY A 267 -4.46 -14.13 27.39
C GLY A 267 -3.55 -12.91 27.26
N TRP A 268 -2.65 -12.69 28.22
CA TRP A 268 -1.71 -11.56 28.20
C TRP A 268 -0.37 -11.98 27.59
N LEU A 269 -0.03 -11.37 26.45
CA LEU A 269 1.11 -11.72 25.60
C LEU A 269 1.85 -10.44 25.20
N PRO A 270 2.68 -9.87 26.09
CA PRO A 270 3.54 -8.75 25.71
C PRO A 270 4.53 -9.20 24.63
N TYR A 271 5.03 -8.24 23.85
CA TYR A 271 5.86 -8.49 22.67
C TYR A 271 6.96 -9.58 22.84
N PRO A 272 7.79 -9.60 23.90
CA PRO A 272 8.80 -10.65 24.07
C PRO A 272 8.20 -12.04 24.30
N THR A 273 7.08 -12.10 25.03
CA THR A 273 6.37 -13.36 25.25
C THR A 273 5.75 -13.86 23.96
N LEU A 274 5.13 -12.95 23.19
CA LEU A 274 4.53 -13.26 21.90
C LEU A 274 5.57 -13.87 20.93
N ALA A 275 6.72 -13.21 20.75
CA ALA A 275 7.79 -13.71 19.90
C ALA A 275 8.32 -15.07 20.36
N LYS A 276 8.53 -15.25 21.68
CA LYS A 276 9.02 -16.51 22.25
C LYS A 276 8.04 -17.66 22.04
N GLU A 277 6.75 -17.44 22.29
CA GLU A 277 5.73 -18.49 22.15
C GLU A 277 5.48 -18.85 20.68
N ILE A 278 5.57 -17.89 19.74
CA ILE A 278 5.55 -18.16 18.31
C ILE A 278 6.67 -19.16 17.97
N VAL A 279 7.93 -18.81 18.24
CA VAL A 279 9.09 -19.67 17.94
C VAL A 279 8.92 -21.05 18.58
N LYS A 280 8.61 -21.10 19.88
CA LYS A 280 8.42 -22.35 20.62
C LYS A 280 7.35 -23.25 19.99
N SER A 281 6.24 -22.69 19.53
CA SER A 281 5.16 -23.48 18.93
C SER A 281 5.52 -24.04 17.55
N PHE A 282 6.27 -23.28 16.75
CA PHE A 282 6.76 -23.74 15.45
C PHE A 282 7.89 -24.77 15.60
N ASP A 283 8.77 -24.62 16.60
CA ASP A 283 9.80 -25.60 16.94
C ASP A 283 9.21 -26.94 17.42
N ALA A 284 8.02 -26.90 18.04
CA ALA A 284 7.31 -28.08 18.50
C ALA A 284 6.41 -28.73 17.42
N LEU A 285 6.33 -28.15 16.21
CA LEU A 285 5.52 -28.72 15.13
C LEU A 285 6.12 -30.05 14.67
N PRO A 286 5.33 -31.14 14.55
CA PRO A 286 5.84 -32.41 14.03
C PRO A 286 6.34 -32.28 12.58
N LEU A 287 7.64 -32.52 12.39
CA LEU A 287 8.28 -32.51 11.08
C LEU A 287 8.73 -33.92 10.68
N LYS A 288 8.77 -34.17 9.37
CA LYS A 288 9.36 -35.37 8.78
C LYS A 288 10.85 -35.41 9.08
N ASP A 289 11.34 -36.57 9.47
CA ASP A 289 12.77 -36.82 9.63
C ASP A 289 13.41 -37.08 8.26
N ILE A 290 13.75 -35.99 7.57
CA ILE A 290 14.38 -36.00 6.25
C ILE A 290 15.53 -34.98 6.21
N PRO A 291 16.53 -35.17 5.33
CA PRO A 291 17.55 -34.16 5.11
C PRO A 291 16.95 -32.81 4.74
N ARG A 292 17.66 -31.73 5.09
CA ARG A 292 17.22 -30.38 4.73
C ARG A 292 17.17 -30.25 3.21
N LYS A 293 16.04 -29.76 2.71
CA LYS A 293 15.79 -29.52 1.29
C LYS A 293 16.67 -28.39 0.76
N VAL A 294 16.85 -28.36 -0.57
CA VAL A 294 17.54 -27.27 -1.25
C VAL A 294 16.83 -25.95 -0.95
N ARG A 295 17.60 -24.95 -0.56
CA ARG A 295 17.07 -23.62 -0.24
C ARG A 295 17.10 -22.72 -1.46
N VAL A 296 15.96 -22.15 -1.81
CA VAL A 296 15.82 -21.25 -2.96
C VAL A 296 15.47 -19.86 -2.45
N GLY A 297 16.37 -18.90 -2.68
CA GLY A 297 16.17 -17.51 -2.29
C GLY A 297 15.24 -16.77 -3.24
N VAL A 298 14.24 -16.06 -2.71
CA VAL A 298 13.37 -15.16 -3.49
C VAL A 298 13.82 -13.72 -3.30
N VAL A 299 14.42 -13.14 -4.35
CA VAL A 299 14.91 -11.77 -4.39
C VAL A 299 14.25 -11.05 -5.56
N GLY A 300 13.88 -9.78 -5.37
CA GLY A 300 13.26 -9.00 -6.43
C GLY A 300 12.55 -7.76 -5.91
N GLU A 301 11.64 -7.26 -6.74
CA GLU A 301 10.80 -6.10 -6.42
C GLU A 301 9.85 -6.43 -5.26
N ILE A 302 9.62 -5.44 -4.37
CA ILE A 302 9.01 -5.68 -3.05
C ILE A 302 7.60 -6.28 -3.14
N LEU A 303 6.76 -5.84 -4.08
CA LEU A 303 5.39 -6.32 -4.21
C LEU A 303 5.37 -7.76 -4.71
N VAL A 304 6.07 -8.02 -5.82
CA VAL A 304 6.15 -9.37 -6.43
C VAL A 304 6.95 -10.35 -5.58
N LYS A 305 7.65 -9.88 -4.55
CA LYS A 305 8.29 -10.77 -3.58
C LYS A 305 7.30 -11.34 -2.57
N TYR A 306 6.35 -10.54 -2.09
CA TYR A 306 5.51 -10.91 -0.95
C TYR A 306 4.05 -11.15 -1.27
N GLN A 307 3.53 -10.65 -2.40
CA GLN A 307 2.14 -10.85 -2.78
C GLN A 307 1.99 -12.04 -3.74
N PRO A 308 1.31 -13.12 -3.34
CA PRO A 308 1.14 -14.32 -4.18
C PRO A 308 0.46 -14.04 -5.52
N ASP A 309 -0.60 -13.23 -5.51
CA ASP A 309 -1.35 -12.87 -6.72
C ASP A 309 -0.50 -12.07 -7.73
N ALA A 310 0.54 -11.38 -7.27
CA ALA A 310 1.44 -10.59 -8.12
C ALA A 310 2.54 -11.44 -8.74
N ASN A 311 2.84 -12.61 -8.17
CA ASN A 311 4.05 -13.37 -8.49
C ASN A 311 3.80 -14.82 -8.89
N ASN A 312 2.54 -15.13 -9.21
CA ASN A 312 2.08 -16.47 -9.56
C ASN A 312 2.42 -17.49 -8.47
N HIS A 313 2.25 -17.11 -7.20
CA HIS A 313 2.49 -17.99 -6.05
C HIS A 313 3.89 -18.59 -6.02
N VAL A 314 4.93 -17.78 -6.24
CA VAL A 314 6.33 -18.24 -6.39
C VAL A 314 6.82 -19.14 -5.25
N VAL A 315 6.38 -18.89 -4.02
CA VAL A 315 6.73 -19.71 -2.85
C VAL A 315 6.13 -21.11 -2.97
N ASP A 316 4.85 -21.21 -3.36
CA ASP A 316 4.17 -22.49 -3.54
C ASP A 316 4.80 -23.27 -4.70
N VAL A 317 5.21 -22.57 -5.77
CA VAL A 317 5.96 -23.18 -6.89
C VAL A 317 7.28 -23.76 -6.40
N ILE A 318 8.07 -23.02 -5.62
CA ILE A 318 9.35 -23.52 -5.06
C ILE A 318 9.10 -24.76 -4.20
N GLU A 319 8.13 -24.71 -3.29
CA GLU A 319 7.82 -25.84 -2.41
C GLU A 319 7.28 -27.07 -3.17
N SER A 320 6.57 -26.86 -4.29
CA SER A 320 6.12 -27.94 -5.17
C SER A 320 7.28 -28.71 -5.84
N GLN A 321 8.45 -28.07 -5.97
CA GLN A 321 9.67 -28.65 -6.55
C GLN A 321 10.60 -29.23 -5.48
N ASP A 322 10.04 -29.63 -4.33
CA ASP A 322 10.77 -30.22 -3.20
C ASP A 322 11.89 -29.31 -2.63
N CYS A 323 11.68 -28.00 -2.67
CA CYS A 323 12.61 -27.00 -2.14
C CYS A 323 12.06 -26.27 -0.90
N GLU A 324 12.96 -25.66 -0.13
CA GLU A 324 12.65 -24.73 0.96
C GLU A 324 12.76 -23.29 0.43
N ALA A 325 11.65 -22.55 0.40
CA ALA A 325 11.67 -21.15 0.00
C ALA A 325 12.28 -20.26 1.09
N VAL A 326 13.25 -19.44 0.71
CA VAL A 326 13.88 -18.45 1.60
C VAL A 326 13.51 -17.06 1.10
N VAL A 327 12.58 -16.43 1.79
CA VAL A 327 12.14 -15.05 1.49
C VAL A 327 12.73 -14.11 2.55
N PRO A 328 13.69 -13.25 2.21
CA PRO A 328 14.22 -12.25 3.15
C PRO A 328 13.11 -11.32 3.65
N GLY A 329 13.25 -10.77 4.87
CA GLY A 329 12.16 -10.05 5.54
C GLY A 329 11.87 -8.65 4.97
N ILE A 330 10.67 -8.12 5.25
CA ILE A 330 10.33 -6.71 4.98
C ILE A 330 11.19 -5.78 5.83
N MET A 331 11.56 -6.15 7.05
CA MET A 331 12.37 -5.29 7.90
C MET A 331 13.75 -4.99 7.31
N GLU A 332 14.33 -5.91 6.54
CA GLU A 332 15.60 -5.69 5.82
C GLU A 332 15.46 -4.57 4.78
N PHE A 333 14.32 -4.51 4.08
CA PHE A 333 14.01 -3.38 3.20
C PHE A 333 13.85 -2.07 4.00
N MET A 334 13.16 -2.13 5.13
CA MET A 334 12.91 -0.94 5.96
C MET A 334 14.18 -0.37 6.61
N THR A 335 15.18 -1.22 6.91
CA THR A 335 16.46 -0.81 7.51
C THR A 335 17.51 -0.41 6.48
N THR A 336 17.22 -0.56 5.18
CA THR A 336 18.16 -0.21 4.09
C THR A 336 18.62 1.24 4.17
N LYS A 337 17.72 2.20 4.47
CA LYS A 337 18.12 3.62 4.57
C LYS A 337 19.10 3.89 5.73
N PRO A 338 18.84 3.44 6.98
CA PRO A 338 19.84 3.47 8.04
C PRO A 338 21.19 2.88 7.63
N TYR A 339 21.22 1.71 6.99
CA TYR A 339 22.47 1.09 6.53
C TYR A 339 23.19 1.93 5.47
N ILE A 340 22.46 2.54 4.53
CA ILE A 340 23.06 3.44 3.53
C ILE A 340 23.60 4.71 4.19
N THR A 341 22.90 5.28 5.18
CA THR A 341 23.37 6.45 5.92
C THR A 341 24.69 6.15 6.62
N ASP A 342 24.75 5.02 7.33
CA ASP A 342 25.96 4.55 7.99
C ASP A 342 27.09 4.30 6.99
N TRP A 343 26.81 3.61 5.88
CA TRP A 343 27.80 3.35 4.84
C TRP A 343 28.33 4.63 4.19
N ASN A 344 27.46 5.60 3.86
CA ASN A 344 27.89 6.85 3.26
C ASN A 344 28.75 7.66 4.25
N GLU A 345 28.43 7.66 5.55
CA GLU A 345 29.21 8.34 6.58
C GLU A 345 30.64 7.77 6.61
N HIS A 346 30.75 6.45 6.65
CA HIS A 346 32.04 5.74 6.71
C HIS A 346 32.87 5.87 5.41
N ASN A 347 32.24 5.89 4.23
CA ASN A 347 32.96 5.76 2.95
C ASN A 347 33.02 7.04 2.13
N LEU A 348 32.00 7.90 2.24
CA LEU A 348 31.87 9.12 1.45
C LEU A 348 32.05 10.40 2.29
N GLY A 349 32.14 10.28 3.62
CA GLY A 349 32.11 11.43 4.53
C GLY A 349 30.81 12.24 4.43
N MET A 350 29.76 11.63 3.88
CA MET A 350 28.44 12.23 3.67
C MET A 350 27.41 11.33 4.32
N GLY A 351 26.44 11.87 5.04
CA GLY A 351 25.60 11.02 5.89
C GLY A 351 26.13 11.00 7.32
N GLY A 352 25.23 10.70 8.23
CA GLY A 352 25.31 11.12 9.62
C GLY A 352 23.97 11.71 10.00
N ASN A 353 23.34 11.15 11.03
CA ASN A 353 22.10 11.69 11.55
C ASN A 353 22.45 12.87 12.45
N GLN A 354 22.28 14.11 11.95
CA GLN A 354 22.46 15.32 12.78
C GLN A 354 21.56 15.33 14.03
N PHE A 355 20.54 14.47 14.10
CA PHE A 355 19.63 14.33 15.23
C PHE A 355 19.88 13.08 16.11
N ALA A 356 20.72 12.12 15.71
CA ALA A 356 21.04 10.95 16.56
C ALA A 356 22.49 10.90 17.06
N TYR A 357 23.34 11.82 16.60
CA TYR A 357 24.73 11.98 17.08
C TYR A 357 25.04 13.42 17.56
N ALA A 358 24.01 14.14 18.02
CA ALA A 358 24.16 15.41 18.75
C ALA A 358 23.83 15.21 20.23
#